data_AF-A0AAW5KFV8-F1
#
_entry.id   AF-A0AAW5KFV8-F1
#
_cell.length_a   1.000
_cell.length_b   1.000
_cell.length_c   1.000
_cell.angle_alpha   90.00
_cell.angle_beta   90.00
_cell.angle_gamma   90.00
#
_symmetry.space_group_name_H-M   'P 1'
#
loop_
_entity.id
_entity.type
_entity.pdbx_description
1 polymer ?
#
loop_
_entity_poly.entity_id
_entity_poly.type
_entity_poly.pdbx_seq_one_letter_code
_entity_poly.pdbx_strand_id
1 'polypeptide(L)'
;GFANCSWQNLVMIAIACVLIYMAIGRGFEPLLLLPIAFGMLLANIPVANLNSYAAPYIDPVTGKEMAGSLIYYLYQGEKLGIYPPLIFLGIGCMTDFG
;
A
#
# COMPACT_ATOMS: atom_id res chain seq x y z
N GLY A 1 -3.13 -1.16 23.78
CA GLY A 1 -4.21 -0.69 22.88
C GLY A 1 -3.80 0.56 22.16
N PHE A 2 -3.87 1.73 22.81
CA PHE A 2 -3.53 3.04 22.22
C PHE A 2 -2.05 3.47 22.40
N ALA A 3 -1.25 2.69 23.15
CA ALA A 3 0.14 3.03 23.50
C ALA A 3 1.18 2.74 22.40
N ASN A 4 0.82 2.05 21.31
CA ASN A 4 1.70 1.84 20.14
C ASN A 4 1.39 2.80 18.97
N CYS A 5 0.50 3.76 19.18
CA CYS A 5 0.22 4.79 18.18
C CYS A 5 1.34 5.83 18.25
N SER A 6 2.41 5.60 17.49
CA SER A 6 3.46 6.59 17.32
C SER A 6 2.84 7.85 16.71
N TRP A 7 3.26 9.04 17.13
CA TRP A 7 2.74 10.28 16.57
C TRP A 7 2.99 10.37 15.05
N GLN A 8 4.03 9.69 14.56
CA GLN A 8 4.34 9.52 13.15
C GLN A 8 3.20 8.81 12.39
N ASN A 9 2.61 7.76 12.95
CA ASN A 9 1.50 7.04 12.30
C ASN A 9 0.26 7.95 12.18
N LEU A 10 -0.01 8.77 13.21
CA LEU A 10 -1.11 9.76 13.16
C LEU A 10 -0.86 10.81 12.07
N VAL A 11 0.38 11.30 11.91
CA VAL A 11 0.75 12.23 10.84
C VAL A 11 0.58 11.58 9.47
N MET A 12 1.01 10.33 9.29
CA MET A 12 0.87 9.61 8.02
C MET A 12 -0.59 9.32 7.67
N ILE A 13 -1.45 9.02 8.66
CA ILE A 13 -2.90 8.89 8.44
C ILE A 13 -3.50 10.23 8.02
N ALA A 14 -3.10 11.35 8.64
CA ALA A 14 -3.56 12.67 8.23
C ALA A 14 -3.16 12.99 6.79
N ILE A 15 -1.92 12.67 6.38
CA ILE A 15 -1.43 12.82 5.01
C ILE A 15 -2.25 11.93 4.05
N ALA A 16 -2.50 10.67 4.41
CA ALA A 16 -3.31 9.77 3.59
C ALA A 16 -4.73 10.33 3.35
N CYS A 17 -5.37 10.91 4.38
CA CYS A 17 -6.66 11.57 4.24
C CYS A 17 -6.61 12.80 3.31
N VAL A 18 -5.54 13.61 3.38
CA VAL A 18 -5.33 14.75 2.47
C VAL A 18 -5.18 14.27 1.03
N LEU A 19 -4.44 13.18 0.79
CA LEU A 19 -4.28 12.60 -0.54
C LEU A 19 -5.61 12.03 -1.07
N ILE A 20 -6.39 11.34 -0.24
CA ILE A 20 -7.75 10.90 -0.61
C ILE A 20 -8.62 12.10 -1.01
N TYR A 21 -8.55 13.20 -0.25
CA TYR A 21 -9.28 14.42 -0.58
C TYR A 21 -8.83 15.03 -1.92
N MET A 22 -7.52 15.03 -2.22
CA MET A 22 -7.02 15.49 -3.52
C MET A 22 -7.48 14.59 -4.68
N ALA A 23 -7.50 13.27 -4.48
CA ALA A 23 -7.96 12.34 -5.50
C ALA A 23 -9.46 12.54 -5.84
N ILE A 24 -10.32 12.66 -4.82
CA ILE A 24 -11.77 12.71 -5.00
C ILE A 24 -12.28 14.15 -5.19
N GLY A 25 -11.90 15.06 -4.30
CA GLY A 25 -12.43 16.43 -4.26
C GLY A 25 -11.81 17.36 -5.31
N ARG A 26 -10.56 17.11 -5.71
CA ARG A 26 -9.84 17.92 -6.71
C ARG A 26 -9.59 17.18 -8.03
N GLY A 27 -9.87 15.87 -8.10
CA GLY A 27 -9.76 15.08 -9.33
C GLY A 27 -8.32 14.87 -9.82
N PHE A 28 -7.31 15.01 -8.95
CA PHE A 28 -5.93 14.73 -9.33
C PHE A 28 -5.73 13.21 -9.44
N GLU A 29 -5.47 12.74 -10.66
CA GLU A 29 -5.15 11.34 -11.01
C GLU A 29 -5.89 10.30 -10.15
N PRO A 30 -7.23 10.30 -10.16
CA PRO A 30 -8.03 9.52 -9.20
C PRO A 30 -7.77 8.01 -9.32
N LEU A 31 -7.40 7.52 -10.51
CA LEU A 31 -7.10 6.11 -10.73
C LEU A 31 -5.83 5.63 -10.00
N LEU A 32 -4.82 6.50 -9.82
CA LEU A 32 -3.54 6.11 -9.22
C LEU A 32 -3.43 6.61 -7.78
N LEU A 33 -3.83 7.85 -7.53
CA LEU A 33 -3.62 8.52 -6.25
C LEU A 33 -4.54 7.96 -5.15
N LEU A 34 -5.74 7.52 -5.51
CA LEU A 34 -6.68 6.90 -4.57
C LEU A 34 -6.18 5.53 -4.04
N PRO A 35 -5.76 4.56 -4.89
CA PRO A 35 -5.12 3.34 -4.41
C PRO A 35 -3.87 3.56 -3.56
N ILE A 36 -3.02 4.54 -3.92
CA ILE A 36 -1.80 4.87 -3.17
C ILE A 36 -2.16 5.40 -1.77
N ALA A 37 -3.10 6.35 -1.70
CA ALA A 37 -3.51 6.93 -0.42
C ALA A 37 -4.22 5.89 0.47
N PHE A 38 -4.97 4.97 -0.13
CA PHE A 38 -5.59 3.86 0.59
C PHE A 38 -4.54 2.86 1.13
N GLY A 39 -3.54 2.50 0.33
CA GLY A 39 -2.41 1.66 0.77
C GLY A 39 -1.61 2.31 1.90
N MET A 40 -1.35 3.62 1.80
CA MET A 40 -0.69 4.40 2.85
C MET A 40 -1.52 4.40 4.15
N LEU A 41 -2.84 4.56 4.05
CA LEU A 41 -3.74 4.50 5.21
C LEU A 41 -3.67 3.13 5.87
N LEU A 42 -3.84 2.04 5.11
CA LEU A 42 -3.83 0.67 5.63
C LEU A 42 -2.49 0.30 6.29
N ALA A 43 -1.36 0.68 5.69
CA ALA A 43 -0.04 0.39 6.22
C ALA A 43 0.28 1.11 7.55
N ASN A 44 -0.39 2.24 7.83
CA ASN A 44 -0.17 3.05 9.03
C ASN A 44 -1.18 2.79 10.15
N ILE A 45 -2.12 1.83 9.99
CA ILE A 45 -3.05 1.47 11.07
C ILE A 45 -2.30 0.68 12.18
N PRO A 46 -2.16 1.23 13.40
CA PRO A 46 -1.30 0.69 14.45
C PRO A 46 -1.78 -0.64 15.06
N VAL A 47 -3.03 -1.05 14.81
CA VAL A 47 -3.63 -2.28 15.36
C VAL A 47 -3.65 -3.42 14.34
N ALA A 48 -3.51 -3.13 13.04
CA ALA A 48 -3.74 -4.13 11.99
C ALA A 48 -2.49 -4.90 11.58
N ASN A 49 -1.28 -4.44 11.93
CA ASN A 49 0.00 -5.05 11.54
C ASN A 49 0.08 -5.36 10.01
N LEU A 50 -0.58 -4.51 9.21
CA LEU A 50 -0.66 -4.62 7.75
C LEU A 50 0.49 -3.90 7.04
N ASN A 51 1.61 -3.68 7.73
CA ASN A 51 2.74 -2.97 7.13
C ASN A 51 3.43 -3.86 6.08
N SER A 52 4.08 -3.22 5.11
CA SER A 52 4.86 -3.87 4.05
C SER A 52 6.11 -4.61 4.55
N TYR A 53 6.43 -4.50 5.85
CA TYR A 53 7.59 -5.12 6.48
C TYR A 53 7.25 -6.41 7.25
N ALA A 54 5.96 -6.77 7.36
CA ALA A 54 5.52 -8.05 7.89
C ALA A 54 5.72 -9.16 6.85
N ALA A 55 7.00 -9.51 6.63
CA ALA A 55 7.37 -10.68 5.84
C ALA A 55 6.91 -11.96 6.54
N PRO A 56 6.63 -13.04 5.79
CA PRO A 56 6.37 -14.34 6.37
C PRO A 56 7.54 -14.74 7.26
N TYR A 57 7.25 -15.15 8.48
CA TYR A 57 8.26 -15.59 9.43
C TYR A 57 7.80 -16.87 10.12
N ILE A 58 8.76 -17.70 10.49
CA ILE A 58 8.50 -18.93 11.24
C ILE A 58 8.57 -18.56 12.71
N ASP A 59 7.49 -18.79 13.46
CA ASP A 59 7.53 -18.60 14.91
C ASP A 59 8.57 -19.55 15.52
N PRO A 60 9.63 -19.04 16.17
CA PRO A 60 10.68 -19.89 16.75
C PRO A 60 10.18 -20.76 17.92
N VAL A 61 8.98 -20.48 18.45
CA VAL A 61 8.37 -21.20 19.58
C VAL A 61 7.34 -22.24 19.11
N THR A 62 6.60 -21.97 18.04
CA THR A 62 5.47 -22.80 17.59
C THR A 62 5.79 -23.61 16.33
N GLY A 63 6.87 -23.26 15.62
CA GLY A 63 7.25 -23.88 14.34
C GLY A 63 6.23 -23.67 13.22
N LYS A 64 5.25 -22.78 13.42
CA LYS A 64 4.20 -22.47 12.44
C LYS A 64 4.67 -21.35 11.54
N GLU A 65 4.37 -21.49 10.26
CA GLU A 65 4.55 -20.42 9.29
C GLU A 65 3.45 -19.37 9.50
N MET A 66 3.84 -18.17 9.90
CA MET A 66 2.95 -17.02 9.87
C MET A 66 3.01 -16.41 8.47
N ALA A 67 1.85 -16.32 7.81
CA ALA A 67 1.73 -15.66 6.52
C ALA A 67 2.12 -14.17 6.64
N GLY A 68 2.74 -13.63 5.59
CA GLY A 68 3.05 -12.19 5.52
C GLY A 68 1.78 -11.34 5.43
N SER A 69 1.90 -10.03 5.64
CA SER A 69 0.75 -9.13 5.49
C SER A 69 0.27 -9.09 4.04
N LEU A 70 -1.02 -8.78 3.83
CA LEU A 70 -1.57 -8.59 2.49
C LEU A 70 -0.77 -7.54 1.69
N ILE A 71 -0.39 -6.44 2.36
CA ILE A 71 0.40 -5.36 1.75
C ILE A 71 1.81 -5.83 1.39
N TYR A 72 2.43 -6.74 2.16
CA TYR A 72 3.71 -7.35 1.81
C TYR A 72 3.64 -8.10 0.49
N TYR A 73 2.60 -8.94 0.29
CA TYR A 73 2.46 -9.71 -0.95
C TYR A 73 2.18 -8.81 -2.16
N LEU A 74 1.36 -7.76 -2.01
CA LEU A 74 1.16 -6.76 -3.05
C LEU A 74 2.46 -6.01 -3.34
N TYR A 75 3.23 -5.63 -2.32
CA TYR A 75 4.51 -4.94 -2.50
C TYR A 75 5.55 -5.77 -3.28
N GLN A 76 5.50 -7.10 -3.22
CA GLN A 76 6.39 -7.94 -4.04
C GLN A 76 6.24 -7.70 -5.55
N GLY A 77 5.06 -7.33 -6.04
CA GLY A 77 4.88 -7.03 -7.46
C GLY A 77 5.65 -5.80 -7.94
N GLU A 78 5.89 -4.83 -7.03
CA GLU A 78 6.80 -3.71 -7.29
C GLU A 78 8.26 -4.16 -7.17
N LYS A 79 8.61 -4.87 -6.10
CA LYS A 79 9.99 -5.32 -5.84
C LYS A 79 10.53 -6.28 -6.90
N LEU A 80 9.67 -7.14 -7.44
CA LEU A 80 9.97 -8.04 -8.55
C LEU A 80 9.92 -7.33 -9.92
N GLY A 81 9.55 -6.05 -9.96
CA GLY A 81 9.47 -5.26 -11.19
C GLY A 81 8.35 -5.70 -12.13
N ILE A 82 7.29 -6.32 -11.63
CA ILE A 82 6.17 -6.84 -12.44
C ILE A 82 5.14 -5.75 -12.74
N TYR A 83 4.81 -4.92 -11.75
CA TYR A 83 3.79 -3.88 -11.91
C TYR A 83 4.18 -2.77 -12.90
N PRO A 84 5.42 -2.22 -12.91
CA PRO A 84 5.74 -1.13 -13.83
C PRO A 84 5.64 -1.53 -15.32
N PRO A 85 6.19 -2.67 -15.79
CA PRO A 85 6.02 -3.11 -17.17
C PRO A 85 4.56 -3.42 -17.52
N LEU A 86 3.77 -3.96 -16.60
CA LEU A 86 2.36 -4.28 -16.83
C LEU A 86 1.51 -3.01 -16.99
N ILE A 87 1.77 -1.97 -16.20
CA ILE A 87 1.13 -0.65 -16.33
C ILE A 87 1.50 -0.02 -17.67
N PHE A 88 2.78 -0.04 -18.05
CA PHE A 88 3.21 0.52 -19.33
C PHE A 88 2.67 -0.24 -20.54
N LEU A 89 2.54 -1.56 -20.45
CA LEU A 89 1.85 -2.36 -21.47
C LEU A 89 0.39 -1.89 -21.63
N GLY A 90 -0.33 -1.70 -20.52
CA GLY A 90 -1.70 -1.21 -20.55
C GLY A 90 -1.84 0.18 -21.17
N ILE A 91 -0.93 1.11 -20.83
CA ILE A 91 -0.88 2.44 -21.43
C ILE A 91 -0.58 2.36 -22.94
N GLY A 92 0.37 1.50 -23.34
CA GLY A 92 0.69 1.26 -24.75
C GLY A 92 -0.49 0.71 -25.55
N CYS A 93 -1.28 -0.19 -24.97
CA CYS A 93 -2.51 -0.71 -25.59
C CYS A 93 -3.63 0.34 -25.73
N MET A 94 -3.64 1.37 -24.87
CA MET A 94 -4.61 2.47 -24.93
C MET A 94 -4.13 3.62 -25.84
N THR A 95 -2.90 3.58 -26.33
CA THR A 95 -2.33 4.62 -27.19
C THR A 95 -2.68 4.30 -28.64
N ASP A 96 -3.49 5.14 -29.26
CA ASP A 96 -3.86 5.02 -30.68
C ASP A 96 -2.76 5.60 -31.59
N PHE A 97 -2.46 4.92 -32.70
CA PHE A 97 -1.41 5.28 -33.66
C PHE A 97 -2.02 5.69 -35.03
N GLY A 98 -3.13 6.41 -34.99
CA GLY A 98 -3.80 7.01 -36.15
C GLY A 98 -3.24 8.36 -36.58
#